data_AF-A0A5C7I9F6-F1
#
_entry.id   AF-A0A5C7I9F6-F1
#
_cell.length_a   1.000
_cell.length_b   1.000
_cell.length_c   1.000
_cell.angle_alpha   90.00
_cell.angle_beta   90.00
_cell.angle_gamma   90.00
#
_symmetry.space_group_name_H-M   'P 1'
#
loop_
_entity.id
_entity.type
_entity.pdbx_description
1 polymer ?
#
loop_
_entity_poly.entity_id
_entity_poly.type
_entity_poly.pdbx_seq_one_letter_code
_entity_poly.pdbx_strand_id
1 'polypeptide(L)'
;MMISEVNWTYKEASERLKKPVLTAARLGIHEFVGEVLKAYQNSAFFEDEKKRNIFLLAISYRKEMVFSLIHDQLALVRDYCTYFKDSEGGNILHLAAKFVLSSQIPGSALQMQRELQCFQVRNRYYYIFYVKILNVKV
;
A
#
# COMPACT_ATOMS: atom_id res chain seq x y z
N MET A 1 -6.28 18.55 20.80
CA MET A 1 -4.97 18.44 21.47
C MET A 1 -3.94 18.29 20.36
N MET A 2 -3.21 19.36 20.03
CA MET A 2 -2.09 19.28 19.07
C MET A 2 -0.94 18.58 19.78
N ILE A 3 -0.51 17.43 19.27
CA ILE A 3 0.73 16.81 19.72
C ILE A 3 1.84 17.73 19.21
N SER A 4 2.62 18.27 20.15
CA SER A 4 3.81 19.08 19.94
C SER A 4 4.61 18.64 18.72
N GLU A 5 4.95 19.57 17.83
CA GLU A 5 5.76 19.34 16.63
C GLU A 5 7.05 18.59 16.99
N VAL A 6 7.04 17.29 16.77
CA VAL A 6 8.22 16.45 16.96
C VAL A 6 9.14 16.73 15.78
N ASN A 7 10.13 17.59 15.98
CA ASN A 7 11.10 17.92 14.94
C ASN A 7 12.15 16.80 14.84
N TRP A 8 11.82 15.73 14.10
CA TRP A 8 12.75 14.64 13.80
C TRP A 8 13.51 14.90 12.50
N THR A 9 14.80 14.57 12.52
CA THR A 9 15.54 14.35 11.28
C THR A 9 15.04 13.07 10.59
N TYR A 10 15.22 12.97 9.27
CA TYR A 10 14.85 11.77 8.53
C TYR A 10 15.55 10.52 9.08
N LYS A 11 16.81 10.66 9.48
CA LYS A 11 17.60 9.56 10.07
C LYS A 11 16.98 9.05 11.37
N GLU A 12 16.69 9.96 12.31
CA GLU A 12 16.10 9.59 13.61
C GLU A 12 14.70 8.98 13.45
N ALA A 13 13.87 9.57 12.59
CA ALA A 13 12.54 9.04 12.31
C ALA A 13 12.63 7.66 11.65
N SER A 14 13.55 7.47 10.69
CA SER A 14 13.75 6.19 10.02
C SER A 14 14.20 5.10 11.01
N GLU A 15 15.16 5.40 11.89
CA GLU A 15 15.65 4.44 12.88
C GLU A 15 14.54 3.94 13.82
N ARG A 16 13.60 4.82 14.20
CA ARG A 16 12.54 4.49 15.16
C ARG A 16 11.25 3.97 14.53
N LEU A 17 10.85 4.56 13.40
CA LEU A 17 9.50 4.38 12.85
C LEU A 17 9.45 3.53 11.60
N LYS A 18 10.55 3.38 10.84
CA LYS A 18 10.55 2.67 9.56
C LYS A 18 10.00 1.26 9.68
N LYS A 19 10.59 0.45 10.56
CA LYS A 19 10.16 -0.95 10.76
C LYS A 19 8.71 -1.06 11.26
N PRO A 20 8.27 -0.35 12.31
CA PRO A 20 6.90 -0.48 12.80
C PRO A 20 5.86 0.04 11.80
N VAL A 21 6.08 1.18 11.13
CA VAL A 21 5.09 1.74 10.20
C VAL A 21 4.92 0.87 8.95
N LEU A 22 6.01 0.33 8.39
CA LEU A 22 5.93 -0.60 7.25
C LEU A 22 5.25 -1.92 7.65
N THR A 23 5.48 -2.38 8.88
CA THR A 23 4.79 -3.55 9.43
C THR A 23 3.30 -3.30 9.59
N ALA A 24 2.92 -2.15 10.16
CA ALA A 24 1.53 -1.73 10.31
C ALA A 24 0.82 -1.62 8.96
N ALA A 25 1.48 -1.04 7.95
CA ALA A 25 0.96 -0.96 6.59
C ALA A 25 0.69 -2.34 5.97
N ARG A 26 1.61 -3.29 6.17
CA ARG A 26 1.46 -4.68 5.73
C ARG A 26 0.34 -5.42 6.45
N LEU A 27 0.14 -5.15 7.75
CA LEU A 27 -0.90 -5.79 8.56
C LEU A 27 -2.28 -5.14 8.36
N GLY A 28 -2.33 -3.87 7.97
CA GLY A 28 -3.57 -3.09 7.77
C GLY A 28 -3.98 -2.23 8.96
N ILE A 29 -3.04 -1.91 9.87
CA ILE A 29 -3.30 -1.12 11.09
C ILE A 29 -3.30 0.37 10.72
N HIS A 30 -4.38 0.82 10.10
CA HIS A 30 -4.49 2.16 9.51
C HIS A 30 -4.45 3.30 10.54
N GLU A 31 -4.91 3.08 11.77
CA GLU A 31 -4.88 4.04 12.86
C GLU A 31 -3.43 4.40 13.21
N PHE A 32 -2.58 3.38 13.37
CA PHE A 32 -1.16 3.58 13.65
C PHE A 32 -0.44 4.27 12.48
N VAL A 33 -0.72 3.85 11.25
CA VAL A 33 -0.15 4.50 10.05
C VAL A 33 -0.58 5.98 10.00
N GLY A 34 -1.84 6.28 10.27
CA GLY A 34 -2.37 7.64 10.32
C GLY A 34 -1.67 8.50 11.37
N GLU A 35 -1.48 8.00 12.59
CA GLU A 35 -0.78 8.74 13.64
C GLU A 35 0.69 8.99 13.30
N VAL A 36 1.38 8.01 12.71
CA VAL A 36 2.77 8.20 12.26
C VAL A 36 2.87 9.23 11.13
N LEU A 37 1.95 9.19 10.16
CA LEU A 37 1.93 10.16 9.05
C LEU A 37 1.60 11.58 9.53
N LYS A 38 0.71 11.73 10.53
CA LYS A 38 0.44 13.03 11.16
C LYS A 38 1.65 13.57 11.90
N ALA A 39 2.36 12.70 12.65
CA ALA A 39 3.54 13.09 13.42
C ALA A 39 4.75 13.39 12.51
N TYR A 40 4.94 12.63 11.44
CA TYR A 40 6.07 12.77 10.52
C TYR A 40 5.68 12.37 9.10
N GLN A 41 5.22 13.34 8.30
CA GLN A 41 4.72 13.10 6.95
C GLN A 41 5.73 12.40 6.02
N ASN A 42 7.03 12.71 6.17
CA ASN A 42 8.10 12.10 5.37
C ASN A 42 8.24 10.58 5.60
N SER A 43 7.62 10.02 6.64
CA SER A 43 7.55 8.56 6.84
C SER A 43 6.83 7.85 5.69
N ALA A 44 6.00 8.54 4.91
CA ALA A 44 5.37 8.00 3.71
C ALA A 44 6.38 7.49 2.67
N PHE A 45 7.61 8.02 2.68
CA PHE A 45 8.70 7.64 1.79
C PHE A 45 9.65 6.59 2.39
N PHE A 46 9.36 6.07 3.58
CA PHE A 46 10.13 4.93 4.09
C PHE A 46 9.91 3.71 3.22
N GLU A 47 11.00 3.03 2.88
CA GLU A 47 11.01 1.90 1.95
C GLU A 47 11.44 0.59 2.62
N ASP A 48 10.79 -0.52 2.29
CA ASP A 48 11.30 -1.85 2.63
C ASP A 48 12.55 -2.23 1.80
N GLU A 49 13.07 -3.44 2.01
CA GLU A 49 14.23 -3.96 1.28
C GLU A 49 14.00 -4.08 -0.24
N LYS A 50 12.74 -4.11 -0.67
CA LYS A 50 12.32 -4.14 -2.09
C LYS A 50 12.00 -2.75 -2.66
N LYS A 51 12.40 -1.70 -1.94
CA LYS A 51 12.10 -0.30 -2.26
C LYS A 51 10.60 0.01 -2.30
N ARG A 52 9.76 -0.73 -1.56
CA ARG A 52 8.32 -0.48 -1.50
C ARG A 52 8.01 0.38 -0.30
N ASN A 53 7.37 1.52 -0.55
CA ASN A 53 6.91 2.39 0.51
C ASN A 53 5.56 1.96 1.11
N ILE A 54 5.07 2.71 2.09
CA ILE A 54 3.82 2.42 2.82
C ILE A 54 2.64 2.20 1.85
N PHE A 55 2.54 3.01 0.80
CA PHE A 55 1.47 2.93 -0.19
C PHE A 55 1.57 1.66 -1.04
N LEU A 56 2.76 1.37 -1.57
CA LEU A 56 3.01 0.18 -2.40
C LEU A 56 2.85 -1.12 -1.59
N LEU A 57 3.24 -1.11 -0.30
CA LEU A 57 2.98 -2.21 0.61
C LEU A 57 1.49 -2.41 0.86
N ALA A 58 0.75 -1.33 1.17
CA ALA A 58 -0.69 -1.42 1.39
C ALA A 58 -1.42 -2.00 0.17
N ILE A 59 -0.99 -1.64 -1.05
CA ILE A 59 -1.51 -2.19 -2.30
C ILE A 59 -1.14 -3.67 -2.46
N SER A 60 0.14 -4.00 -2.28
CA SER A 60 0.65 -5.38 -2.42
C SER A 60 -0.07 -6.35 -1.47
N TYR A 61 -0.45 -5.89 -0.28
CA TYR A 61 -1.12 -6.70 0.75
C TYR A 61 -2.63 -6.44 0.84
N ARG A 62 -3.21 -5.67 -0.10
CA ARG A 62 -4.64 -5.35 -0.20
C ARG A 62 -5.25 -4.75 1.07
N LYS A 63 -4.54 -3.81 1.69
CA LYS A 63 -4.98 -3.10 2.90
C LYS A 63 -5.72 -1.84 2.52
N GLU A 64 -7.01 -1.99 2.20
CA GLU A 64 -7.89 -0.93 1.70
C GLU A 64 -7.90 0.35 2.53
N MET A 65 -8.04 0.20 3.85
CA MET A 65 -8.08 1.33 4.75
C MET A 65 -6.76 2.12 4.75
N VAL A 66 -5.62 1.42 4.63
CA VAL A 66 -4.30 2.06 4.63
C VAL A 66 -4.04 2.78 3.31
N PHE A 67 -4.27 2.13 2.15
CA PHE A 67 -4.03 2.81 0.88
C PHE A 67 -5.06 3.92 0.63
N SER A 68 -6.30 3.78 1.10
CA SER A 68 -7.30 4.87 1.01
C SER A 68 -6.87 6.07 1.87
N LEU A 69 -6.39 5.83 3.09
CA LEU A 69 -5.86 6.88 3.97
C LEU A 69 -4.75 7.69 3.28
N ILE A 70 -3.80 7.01 2.64
CA ILE A 70 -2.68 7.66 1.95
C ILE A 70 -3.15 8.36 0.68
N HIS A 71 -4.03 7.73 -0.09
CA HIS A 71 -4.59 8.29 -1.31
C HIS A 71 -5.29 9.63 -1.05
N ASP A 72 -6.04 9.71 0.05
CA ASP A 72 -6.86 10.87 0.38
C ASP A 72 -6.03 11.99 1.06
N GLN A 73 -4.98 11.64 1.81
CA GLN A 73 -4.20 12.61 2.60
C GLN A 73 -2.88 13.06 1.93
N LEU A 74 -2.33 12.29 0.98
CA LEU A 74 -0.96 12.47 0.48
C LEU A 74 -0.88 12.31 -1.05
N ALA A 75 -1.41 13.31 -1.78
CA ALA A 75 -1.39 13.33 -3.25
C ALA A 75 0.02 13.17 -3.83
N LEU A 76 1.04 13.81 -3.24
CA LEU A 76 2.44 13.71 -3.69
C LEU A 76 2.98 12.28 -3.62
N VAL A 77 2.62 11.51 -2.58
CA VAL A 77 3.06 10.13 -2.42
C VAL A 77 2.38 9.25 -3.46
N ARG A 78 1.08 9.46 -3.70
CA ARG A 78 0.35 8.79 -4.78
C ARG A 78 1.00 9.06 -6.13
N ASP A 79 1.24 10.32 -6.47
CA ASP A 79 1.78 10.74 -7.76
C ASP A 79 3.23 10.26 -7.96
N TYR A 80 4.02 10.21 -6.87
CA TYR A 80 5.34 9.57 -6.90
C TYR A 80 5.24 8.07 -7.20
N CYS A 81 4.26 7.38 -6.61
CA CYS A 81 4.09 5.94 -6.76
C CYS A 81 3.53 5.50 -8.12
N THR A 82 2.84 6.37 -8.86
CA THR A 82 2.29 6.01 -10.19
C THR A 82 3.39 5.74 -11.21
N TYR A 83 4.51 6.48 -11.12
CA TYR A 83 5.69 6.29 -11.98
C TYR A 83 6.74 5.34 -11.39
N PHE A 84 6.52 4.87 -10.16
CA PHE A 84 7.49 4.06 -9.45
C PHE A 84 7.54 2.63 -9.99
N LYS A 85 8.77 2.09 -10.09
CA LYS A 85 9.03 0.68 -10.36
C LYS A 85 9.72 0.08 -9.15
N ASP A 86 9.20 -1.03 -8.65
CA ASP A 86 9.85 -1.77 -7.58
C ASP A 86 11.19 -2.36 -8.05
N SER A 87 11.93 -2.96 -7.12
CA SER A 87 13.22 -3.61 -7.43
C SER A 87 13.13 -4.72 -8.49
N GLU A 88 11.92 -5.22 -8.76
CA GLU A 88 11.64 -6.27 -9.74
C GLU A 88 11.12 -5.68 -11.07
N GLY A 89 11.12 -4.35 -11.23
CA GLY A 89 10.65 -3.64 -12.43
C GLY A 89 9.13 -3.55 -12.55
N GLY A 90 8.39 -4.05 -11.57
CA GLY A 90 6.93 -4.03 -11.51
C GLY A 90 6.41 -2.66 -11.10
N ASN A 91 5.43 -2.15 -11.84
CA ASN A 91 4.68 -0.95 -11.45
C ASN A 91 3.58 -1.29 -10.44
N ILE A 92 2.88 -0.27 -9.96
CA ILE A 92 1.76 -0.39 -9.01
C ILE A 92 0.69 -1.43 -9.43
N LEU A 93 0.44 -1.59 -10.74
CA LEU A 93 -0.51 -2.58 -11.27
C LEU A 93 0.04 -4.00 -11.16
N HIS A 94 1.33 -4.20 -11.44
CA HIS A 94 1.99 -5.50 -11.25
C HIS A 94 1.95 -5.93 -9.78
N LEU A 95 2.21 -5.00 -8.86
CA LEU A 95 2.14 -5.26 -7.41
C LEU A 95 0.73 -5.65 -6.97
N ALA A 96 -0.30 -4.97 -7.47
CA ALA A 96 -1.70 -5.29 -7.17
C ALA A 96 -2.09 -6.69 -7.69
N ALA A 97 -1.56 -7.09 -8.86
CA ALA A 97 -1.83 -8.38 -9.47
C ALA A 97 -1.08 -9.55 -8.79
N LYS A 98 0.17 -9.34 -8.34
CA LYS A 98 1.06 -10.41 -7.86
C LYS A 98 0.52 -11.18 -6.64
N PHE A 99 -0.18 -10.52 -5.72
CA PHE A 99 -0.74 -11.19 -4.55
C PHE A 99 -1.89 -12.16 -4.89
N VAL A 100 -2.50 -12.05 -6.07
CA VAL A 100 -3.55 -12.98 -6.53
C VAL A 100 -2.99 -14.38 -6.78
N LEU A 101 -1.74 -14.49 -7.24
CA LEU A 101 -1.20 -15.70 -7.87
C LEU A 101 -0.57 -16.70 -6.88
N SER A 102 -0.45 -16.36 -5.59
CA SER A 102 0.30 -17.16 -4.61
C SER A 102 -0.52 -18.28 -3.91
N SER A 103 -1.49 -18.90 -4.58
CA SER A 103 -2.22 -20.04 -4.02
C SER A 103 -2.20 -21.24 -4.96
N GLN A 104 -1.18 -22.09 -4.83
CA GLN A 104 -1.26 -23.47 -5.30
C GLN A 104 -2.30 -24.19 -4.42
N ILE A 105 -3.49 -24.45 -4.98
CA ILE A 105 -4.52 -25.27 -4.33
C ILE A 105 -4.59 -26.59 -5.12
N PRO A 106 -4.46 -27.76 -4.47
CA PRO A 106 -4.64 -29.04 -5.15
C PRO A 106 -6.12 -29.24 -5.52
N GLY A 107 -6.41 -29.38 -6.81
CA GLY A 107 -7.74 -29.71 -7.34
C GLY A 107 -8.31 -28.66 -8.29
N SER A 108 -8.58 -29.05 -9.53
CA SER A 108 -9.03 -28.17 -10.62
C SER A 108 -10.35 -27.45 -10.32
N ALA A 109 -11.30 -28.10 -9.66
CA ALA A 109 -12.59 -27.50 -9.29
C ALA A 109 -12.45 -26.40 -8.23
N LEU A 110 -11.62 -26.62 -7.20
CA LEU A 110 -11.37 -25.63 -6.15
C LEU A 110 -10.54 -24.45 -6.67
N GLN A 111 -9.62 -24.71 -7.59
CA GLN A 111 -8.92 -23.66 -8.33
C GLN A 111 -9.91 -22.80 -9.13
N MET A 112 -10.79 -23.40 -9.94
CA MET A 112 -11.79 -22.67 -10.74
C MET A 112 -12.79 -21.88 -9.88
N GLN A 113 -13.30 -22.48 -8.79
CA GLN A 113 -14.25 -21.84 -7.91
C GLN A 113 -13.61 -20.66 -7.16
N ARG A 114 -12.34 -20.81 -6.76
CA ARG A 114 -11.55 -19.73 -6.18
C ARG A 114 -11.24 -18.66 -7.21
N GLU A 115 -10.87 -19.02 -8.45
CA GLU A 115 -10.63 -18.07 -9.55
C GLU A 115 -11.88 -17.26 -9.87
N LEU A 116 -13.07 -17.85 -9.83
CA LEU A 116 -14.36 -17.17 -9.98
C LEU A 116 -14.66 -16.20 -8.83
N GLN A 117 -14.51 -16.65 -7.57
CA GLN A 117 -14.68 -15.77 -6.41
C GLN A 117 -13.64 -14.63 -6.42
N CYS A 118 -12.40 -14.96 -6.76
CA CYS A 118 -11.32 -14.00 -6.91
C CYS A 118 -11.57 -13.08 -8.10
N PHE A 119 -12.26 -13.52 -9.17
CA PHE A 119 -12.71 -12.68 -10.29
C PHE A 119 -13.82 -11.71 -9.90
N GLN A 120 -14.81 -12.13 -9.11
CA GLN A 120 -15.88 -11.24 -8.65
C GLN A 120 -15.36 -10.19 -7.66
N VAL A 121 -14.58 -10.63 -6.67
CA VAL A 121 -13.87 -9.76 -5.74
C VAL A 121 -12.91 -8.86 -6.52
N ARG A 122 -12.15 -9.40 -7.48
CA ARG A 122 -11.30 -8.61 -8.37
C ARG A 122 -12.10 -7.59 -9.14
N ASN A 123 -13.28 -7.85 -9.70
CA ASN A 123 -14.04 -6.81 -10.40
C ASN A 123 -14.49 -5.71 -9.46
N ARG A 124 -14.94 -6.03 -8.24
CA ARG A 124 -15.36 -5.02 -7.27
C ARG A 124 -14.19 -4.20 -6.74
N TYR A 125 -13.09 -4.87 -6.38
CA TYR A 125 -11.87 -4.20 -5.93
C TYR A 125 -11.13 -3.52 -7.07
N TYR A 126 -11.01 -4.10 -8.27
CA TYR A 126 -10.53 -3.41 -9.47
C TYR A 126 -11.42 -2.23 -9.78
N TYR A 127 -12.74 -2.28 -9.63
CA TYR A 127 -13.57 -1.12 -9.89
C TYR A 127 -13.29 -0.01 -8.87
N ILE A 128 -13.23 -0.33 -7.57
CA ILE A 128 -12.88 0.64 -6.52
C ILE A 128 -11.42 1.14 -6.65
N PHE A 129 -10.50 0.25 -7.03
CA PHE A 129 -9.07 0.50 -7.20
C PHE A 129 -8.77 1.24 -8.51
N TYR A 130 -9.44 0.91 -9.62
CA TYR A 130 -9.40 1.64 -10.91
C TYR A 130 -10.06 3.00 -10.77
N VAL A 131 -11.25 3.10 -10.16
CA VAL A 131 -11.91 4.39 -9.97
C VAL A 131 -11.11 5.30 -9.03
N LYS A 132 -10.45 4.76 -8.00
CA LYS A 132 -9.58 5.56 -7.10
C LYS A 132 -8.22 5.87 -7.72
N ILE A 133 -7.52 4.91 -8.33
CA ILE A 133 -6.17 5.13 -8.90
C ILE A 133 -6.19 5.84 -10.27
N LEU A 134 -7.19 5.61 -11.14
CA LEU A 134 -7.29 6.27 -12.46
C LEU A 134 -8.07 7.60 -12.44
N ASN A 135 -8.59 8.05 -11.30
CA ASN A 135 -8.98 9.46 -11.13
C ASN A 135 -7.76 10.39 -10.93
N VAL A 136 -6.56 9.86 -11.15
CA VAL A 136 -5.41 10.65 -11.60
C VAL A 136 -5.71 11.05 -13.04
N LYS A 137 -6.27 12.25 -13.23
CA LYS A 137 -6.52 12.84 -14.55
C LYS A 137 -5.27 12.70 -15.42
N VAL A 138 -5.43 12.10 -16.59
CA VAL A 138 -4.54 12.27 -17.75
C VAL A 138 -4.52 13.74 -18.13
#